data_AF-A0A495AFS2-F1
#
_entry.id   AF-A0A495AFS2-F1
#
_cell.length_a   1.000
_cell.length_b   1.000
_cell.length_c   1.000
_cell.angle_alpha   90.00
_cell.angle_beta   90.00
_cell.angle_gamma   90.00
#
_symmetry.space_group_name_H-M   'P 1'
#
loop_
_entity.id
_entity.type
_entity.pdbx_description
1 polymer ?
#
loop_
_entity_poly.entity_id
_entity_poly.type
_entity_poly.pdbx_seq_one_letter_code
_entity_poly.pdbx_strand_id
1 'polypeptide(L)' 'AGKEADFVVIDPAVTPLQKLRYGNSSDIYEKLFVLMMLGDDRNIWQTWVDGKRVWQRGALEVAA' A
#
# COMPACT_ATOMS: atom_id res chain seq x y z
N ALA A 1 9.88 16.14 -19.97
CA ALA A 1 9.73 14.69 -20.26
C ALA A 1 8.75 14.09 -19.25
N GLY A 2 7.83 13.23 -19.68
CA GLY A 2 6.88 12.53 -18.80
C GLY A 2 7.44 11.21 -18.28
N LYS A 3 6.81 10.67 -17.23
CA LYS A 3 7.01 9.30 -16.74
C LYS A 3 5.73 8.50 -16.96
N GLU A 4 5.87 7.20 -17.17
CA GLU A 4 4.73 6.28 -17.18
C GLU A 4 4.02 6.31 -15.82
N ALA A 5 2.70 6.23 -15.84
CA ALA A 5 1.87 6.34 -14.64
C ALA A 5 1.71 4.98 -13.94
N ASP A 6 2.85 4.40 -13.55
CA ASP A 6 2.95 3.10 -12.90
C ASP A 6 3.25 3.31 -11.41
N PHE A 7 2.28 2.98 -10.56
CA PHE A 7 2.40 3.20 -9.12
C PHE A 7 1.46 2.30 -8.32
N VAL A 8 1.73 2.25 -7.02
CA VAL A 8 0.94 1.51 -6.05
C VAL A 8 0.37 2.49 -5.03
N VAL A 9 -0.91 2.34 -4.71
CA VAL A 9 -1.53 3.00 -3.57
C VAL A 9 -1.37 2.09 -2.36
N ILE A 10 -0.75 2.58 -1.30
CA ILE A 10 -0.45 1.82 -0.09
C ILE A 10 -1.33 2.31 1.07
N ASP A 11 -1.97 1.38 1.76
CA ASP A 11 -2.53 1.59 3.10
C ASP A 11 -1.48 1.12 4.12
N PRO A 12 -0.85 2.03 4.88
CA PRO A 12 0.32 1.67 5.70
C PRO A 12 -0.03 0.95 7.00
N ALA A 13 -1.31 0.86 7.35
CA ALA A 13 -1.74 0.47 8.69
C ALA A 13 -2.96 -0.45 8.67
N VAL A 14 -2.81 -1.62 8.03
CA VAL A 14 -3.93 -2.56 7.77
C VAL A 14 -4.15 -3.55 8.91
N THR A 15 -3.13 -3.80 9.73
CA THR A 15 -3.22 -4.63 10.95
C THR A 15 -3.17 -3.78 12.23
N PRO A 16 -3.68 -4.27 13.38
CA PRO A 16 -3.55 -3.56 14.65
C PRO A 16 -2.10 -3.24 15.05
N LEU A 17 -1.16 -4.16 14.77
CA LEU A 17 0.26 -3.95 15.06
C LEU A 17 0.88 -2.86 14.18
N GLN A 18 0.55 -2.85 12.89
CA GLN A 18 0.99 -1.78 11.99
C GLN A 18 0.40 -0.43 12.39
N LYS A 19 -0.90 -0.36 12.77
CA LYS A 19 -1.51 0.88 13.28
C LYS A 19 -0.76 1.44 14.49
N LEU A 20 -0.43 0.58 15.45
CA LEU A 20 0.33 0.96 16.63
C LEU A 20 1.74 1.48 16.26
N ARG A 21 2.47 0.74 15.43
CA ARG A 21 3.86 1.08 15.07
C ARG A 21 3.94 2.31 14.18
N TYR A 22 3.09 2.40 13.15
CA TYR A 22 2.99 3.55 12.25
C TYR A 22 2.52 4.81 12.97
N GLY A 23 1.58 4.69 13.92
CA GLY A 23 1.11 5.82 14.75
C GLY A 23 2.18 6.39 15.68
N ASN A 24 3.17 5.59 16.04
CA ASN A 24 4.32 6.01 16.85
C ASN A 24 5.52 6.46 16.01
N SER A 25 5.42 6.46 14.66
CA SER A 25 6.51 6.92 13.78
C SER A 25 6.50 8.44 13.63
N SER A 26 7.64 9.07 13.88
CA SER A 26 7.82 10.52 13.88
C SER A 26 8.26 11.07 12.53
N ASP A 27 8.90 10.24 11.70
CA ASP A 27 9.38 10.65 10.37
C ASP A 27 9.04 9.63 9.27
N ILE A 28 9.42 9.97 8.03
CA ILE A 28 9.16 9.13 6.86
C ILE A 28 10.02 7.86 6.85
N TYR A 29 11.23 7.89 7.40
CA TYR A 29 12.12 6.73 7.42
C TYR A 29 11.60 5.67 8.37
N GLU A 30 11.10 6.06 9.53
CA GLU A 30 10.42 5.17 10.47
C GLU A 30 9.15 4.56 9.86
N LYS A 31 8.35 5.36 9.15
CA LYS A 31 7.15 4.87 8.45
C LYS A 31 7.49 3.84 7.37
N LEU A 32 8.53 4.12 6.57
CA LEU A 32 9.02 3.19 5.56
C LEU A 32 9.61 1.92 6.19
N PHE A 33 10.28 2.04 7.35
CA PHE A 33 10.81 0.89 8.08
C PHE A 33 9.68 -0.02 8.60
N VAL A 34 8.60 0.55 9.15
CA VAL A 34 7.41 -0.21 9.56
C VAL A 34 6.80 -0.97 8.38
N LEU A 35 6.65 -0.31 7.23
CA LEU A 35 6.16 -0.93 6.00
C LEU A 35 7.08 -2.06 5.52
N MET A 36 8.40 -1.86 5.54
CA MET A 36 9.37 -2.86 5.11
C MET A 36 9.34 -4.12 6.00
N MET A 37 9.19 -3.93 7.31
CA MET A 37 9.26 -5.03 8.29
C MET A 37 7.94 -5.78 8.48
N LEU A 38 6.81 -5.08 8.39
CA LEU A 38 5.50 -5.63 8.71
C LEU A 38 4.55 -5.68 7.50
N GLY A 39 4.96 -5.16 6.35
CA GLY A 39 4.12 -5.06 5.16
C GLY A 39 3.86 -6.43 4.51
N ASP A 40 2.64 -6.60 4.03
CA ASP A 40 2.24 -7.74 3.19
C ASP A 40 1.28 -7.29 2.06
N ASP A 41 0.71 -8.24 1.32
CA ASP A 41 -0.20 -7.98 0.20
C ASP A 41 -1.41 -7.14 0.60
N ARG A 42 -1.85 -7.20 1.85
CA ARG A 42 -2.96 -6.41 2.35
C ARG A 42 -2.61 -4.93 2.37
N ASN A 43 -1.34 -4.53 2.49
CA ASN A 43 -0.95 -3.12 2.45
C ASN A 43 -1.13 -2.50 1.06
N ILE A 44 -1.20 -3.31 0.01
CA ILE A 44 -1.48 -2.86 -1.34
C ILE A 44 -2.98 -2.55 -1.42
N TRP A 45 -3.35 -1.28 -1.65
CA TRP A 45 -4.74 -0.87 -1.84
C TRP A 45 -5.15 -0.94 -3.30
N GLN A 46 -4.30 -0.41 -4.19
CA GLN A 46 -4.50 -0.42 -5.64
C GLN A 46 -3.17 -0.50 -6.37
N THR A 47 -3.19 -1.12 -7.55
CA THR A 47 -2.06 -1.15 -8.49
C THR A 47 -2.50 -0.49 -9.79
N TRP A 48 -1.68 0.45 -10.27
CA TRP A 48 -1.90 1.21 -11.49
C TRP A 48 -0.77 0.96 -12.48
N VAL A 49 -1.11 0.66 -13.72
CA VAL A 49 -0.19 0.41 -14.84
C VAL A 49 -0.72 1.15 -16.06
N ASP A 50 0.14 1.89 -16.77
CA ASP A 50 -0.25 2.72 -17.92
C ASP A 50 -1.41 3.68 -17.58
N GLY A 51 -1.40 4.21 -16.35
CA GLY A 51 -2.45 5.10 -15.85
C GLY A 51 -3.82 4.43 -15.65
N LYS A 52 -3.91 3.10 -15.74
CA LYS A 52 -5.13 2.32 -15.53
C LYS A 52 -5.02 1.51 -14.24
N ARG A 53 -6.08 1.53 -13.43
CA ARG A 53 -6.17 0.69 -12.24
C ARG A 53 -6.41 -0.76 -12.66
N VAL A 54 -5.41 -1.62 -12.48
CA VAL A 54 -5.47 -3.04 -12.86
C VAL A 54 -5.82 -3.96 -11.69
N TRP A 55 -5.65 -3.48 -10.45
CA TRP A 55 -5.96 -4.25 -9.25
C TRP A 55 -6.48 -3.34 -8.13
N GLN A 56 -7.39 -3.87 -7.31
CA GLN A 56 -7.88 -3.22 -6.09
C GLN A 56 -8.20 -4.26 -5.02
N ARG A 57 -7.71 -4.03 -3.80
CA ARG A 57 -8.02 -4.85 -2.62
C ARG A 57 -9.53 -4.91 -2.39
N GLY A 58 -10.08 -6.12 -2.27
CA GLY A 58 -11.52 -6.35 -2.03
C GLY A 58 -12.40 -6.33 -3.29
N ALA A 59 -11.87 -6.02 -4.47
CA ALA A 59 -12.62 -6.11 -5.73
C ALA A 59 -12.67 -7.53 -6.32
N LEU A 60 -11.86 -8.46 -5.79
CA LEU A 60 -11.71 -9.83 -6.29
C LEU A 60 -12.82 -10.82 -5.86
N GLU A 61 -13.85 -10.38 -5.13
CA GLU A 61 -15.02 -11.24 -4.86
C GLU A 61 -16.09 -11.21 -5.97
N VAL A 62 -15.93 -10.42 -7.03
CA VAL A 62 -16.98 -10.23 -8.06
C VAL A 62 -16.68 -10.93 -9.39
N ALA A 63 -15.61 -11.73 -9.47
CA ALA A 63 -15.20 -12.39 -10.71
C ALA A 63 -14.72 -13.83 -10.53
N ALA A 64 -15.38 -14.59 -9.64
CA ALA A 64 -15.31 -16.05 -9.59
C ALA A 64 -16.72 -16.65 -9.65
#